data_AF-A0A6N7CA43-F1
#
_entry.id   AF-A0A6N7CA43-F1
#
_cell.length_a   1.000
_cell.length_b   1.000
_cell.length_c   1.000
_cell.angle_alpha   90.00
_cell.angle_beta   90.00
_cell.angle_gamma   90.00
#
_symmetry.space_group_name_H-M   'P 1'
#
loop_
_entity.id
_entity.type
_entity.pdbx_description
1 polymer ?
#
loop_
_entity_poly.entity_id
_entity_poly.type
_entity_poly.pdbx_seq_one_letter_code
_entity_poly.pdbx_strand_id
1 'polypeptide(L)'
;MDYSNISVRASIRALETVVRPAVQATADAQAQDQLGLVVDALRFLEHRMSILPQRDEFSTRTAVHLAGELAGVVASTDPDIAAELRSACREEDATGVVRDLLRSWPSLVDEDTRRSIARLVLASERRRVEADRAWFAPLGFDPEPESIPSLTEAWS
;
A
#
# COMPACT_ATOMS: atom_id res chain seq x y z
N MET A 1 18.42 7.01 -10.13
CA MET A 1 18.49 8.42 -9.68
C MET A 1 17.06 8.90 -9.52
N ASP A 2 16.64 9.16 -8.28
CA ASP A 2 15.25 9.46 -7.96
C ASP A 2 14.97 10.96 -8.10
N TYR A 3 14.88 11.42 -9.34
CA TYR A 3 14.58 12.82 -9.68
C TYR A 3 13.18 13.27 -9.24
N SER A 4 12.33 12.30 -8.92
CA SER A 4 10.94 12.49 -8.52
C SER A 4 10.84 13.38 -7.28
N ASN A 5 11.66 13.15 -6.24
CA ASN A 5 11.62 13.95 -5.01
C ASN A 5 12.04 15.41 -5.29
N ILE A 6 13.09 15.60 -6.10
CA ILE A 6 13.56 16.93 -6.51
C ILE A 6 12.48 17.65 -7.31
N SER A 7 11.80 16.95 -8.22
CA SER A 7 10.72 17.51 -9.05
C SER A 7 9.51 17.94 -8.22
N VAL A 8 9.08 17.14 -7.24
CA VAL A 8 7.98 17.48 -6.33
C VAL A 8 8.33 18.73 -5.51
N ARG A 9 9.53 18.77 -4.93
CA ARG A 9 10.01 19.94 -4.17
C ARG A 9 10.08 21.21 -5.00
N ALA A 10 10.59 21.10 -6.23
CA ALA A 10 10.64 22.22 -7.15
C ALA A 10 9.22 22.70 -7.52
N SER A 11 8.28 21.77 -7.72
CA SER A 11 6.88 22.08 -8.05
C SER A 11 6.18 22.79 -6.89
N ILE A 12 6.31 22.30 -5.66
CA ILE A 12 5.78 22.96 -4.45
C ILE A 12 6.33 24.38 -4.36
N ARG A 13 7.65 24.55 -4.52
CA ARG A 13 8.28 25.87 -4.48
C ARG A 13 7.72 26.80 -5.56
N ALA A 14 7.63 26.35 -6.81
CA ALA A 14 7.09 27.16 -7.90
C ALA A 14 5.63 27.58 -7.64
N LEU A 15 4.80 26.65 -7.15
CA LEU A 15 3.41 26.91 -6.81
C LEU A 15 3.29 27.93 -5.67
N GLU A 16 4.13 27.84 -4.65
CA GLU A 16 4.09 28.74 -3.51
C GLU A 16 4.68 30.12 -3.79
N THR A 17 5.80 30.19 -4.51
CA THR A 17 6.55 31.44 -4.68
C THR A 17 6.11 32.25 -5.89
N VAL A 18 5.55 31.60 -6.92
CA VAL A 18 5.16 32.26 -8.19
C VAL A 18 3.64 32.21 -8.39
N VAL A 19 3.04 31.03 -8.29
CA VAL A 19 1.63 30.84 -8.66
C VAL A 19 0.69 31.37 -7.58
N ARG A 20 0.97 31.09 -6.29
CA ARG A 20 0.12 31.53 -5.18
C ARG A 20 -0.08 33.05 -5.13
N PRO A 21 0.96 33.90 -5.25
CA PRO A 21 0.77 35.34 -5.34
C PRO A 21 -0.09 35.76 -6.54
N ALA A 22 0.09 35.13 -7.70
CA ALA A 22 -0.67 35.44 -8.92
C ALA A 22 -2.16 35.07 -8.77
N VAL A 23 -2.47 33.94 -8.14
CA VAL A 23 -3.84 33.50 -7.87
C VAL A 23 -4.49 34.37 -6.78
N GLN A 24 -3.75 34.74 -5.72
CA GLN A 24 -4.28 35.64 -4.68
C GLN A 24 -4.65 37.02 -5.24
N ALA A 25 -3.90 37.51 -6.23
CA ALA A 25 -4.16 38.80 -6.87
C ALA A 25 -5.51 38.86 -7.63
N THR A 26 -6.09 37.71 -8.02
CA THR A 26 -7.40 37.69 -8.70
C THR A 26 -8.58 37.77 -7.74
N ALA A 27 -8.34 37.60 -6.43
CA ALA A 27 -9.37 37.46 -5.39
C ALA A 27 -10.39 36.33 -5.63
N ASP A 28 -10.10 35.38 -6.52
CA ASP A 28 -10.93 34.20 -6.76
C ASP A 28 -10.71 33.18 -5.63
N ALA A 29 -11.70 33.04 -4.75
CA ALA A 29 -11.65 32.13 -3.62
C ALA A 29 -11.55 30.66 -4.05
N GLN A 30 -12.27 30.28 -5.12
CA GLN A 30 -12.26 28.90 -5.62
C GLN A 30 -10.87 28.56 -6.16
N ALA A 31 -10.24 29.45 -6.92
CA ALA A 31 -8.90 29.23 -7.45
C ALA A 31 -7.85 29.11 -6.32
N GLN A 32 -8.00 29.88 -5.24
CA GLN A 32 -7.12 29.80 -4.07
C GLN A 32 -7.27 28.47 -3.34
N ASP A 33 -8.51 28.00 -3.14
CA ASP A 33 -8.79 26.71 -2.51
C ASP A 33 -8.23 25.55 -3.34
N GLN A 34 -8.46 25.55 -4.65
CA GLN A 34 -7.92 24.51 -5.55
C GLN A 34 -6.38 24.49 -5.54
N LEU A 35 -5.74 25.65 -5.50
CA LEU A 35 -4.28 25.71 -5.37
C LEU A 35 -3.80 25.15 -4.02
N GLY A 36 -4.54 25.42 -2.93
CA GLY A 36 -4.31 24.81 -1.62
C GLY A 36 -4.30 23.29 -1.70
N LEU A 37 -5.37 22.70 -2.24
CA LEU A 37 -5.52 21.25 -2.38
C LEU A 37 -4.38 20.62 -3.19
N VAL A 38 -3.96 21.25 -4.30
CA VAL A 38 -2.85 20.75 -5.11
C VAL A 38 -1.53 20.78 -4.34
N VAL A 39 -1.25 21.86 -3.61
CA VAL A 39 -0.03 21.97 -2.81
C VAL A 39 -0.02 20.95 -1.68
N ASP A 40 -1.15 20.75 -1.00
CA ASP A 40 -1.27 19.77 0.07
C ASP A 40 -1.08 18.33 -0.44
N ALA A 41 -1.63 18.00 -1.62
CA ALA A 41 -1.39 16.72 -2.27
C ALA A 41 0.09 16.50 -2.62
N LEU A 42 0.79 17.53 -3.12
CA LEU A 42 2.22 17.44 -3.42
C LEU A 42 3.07 17.29 -2.15
N ARG A 43 2.72 17.97 -1.06
CA ARG A 43 3.40 17.83 0.23
C ARG A 43 3.20 16.44 0.84
N PHE A 44 2.00 15.86 0.69
CA PHE A 44 1.76 14.47 1.03
C PHE A 44 2.71 13.55 0.26
N LEU A 45 2.81 13.72 -1.07
CA LEU A 45 3.74 12.94 -1.88
C LEU A 45 5.19 13.13 -1.44
N GLU A 46 5.64 14.37 -1.21
CA GLU A 46 7.00 14.67 -0.72
C GLU A 46 7.31 13.89 0.56
N HIS A 47 6.39 13.90 1.53
CA HIS A 47 6.57 13.20 2.80
C HIS A 47 6.55 11.68 2.66
N ARG A 48 5.77 11.14 1.71
CA ARG A 48 5.63 9.70 1.49
C ARG A 48 6.73 9.08 0.63
N MET A 49 7.31 9.84 -0.28
CA MET A 49 8.34 9.33 -1.18
C MET A 49 9.61 8.86 -0.45
N SER A 50 9.97 9.52 0.66
CA SER A 50 11.15 9.13 1.47
C SER A 50 10.99 7.79 2.18
N ILE A 51 9.75 7.30 2.31
CA ILE A 51 9.40 6.06 3.01
C ILE A 51 8.82 4.98 2.09
N LEU A 52 8.88 5.17 0.77
CA LEU A 52 8.44 4.17 -0.21
C LEU A 52 9.21 2.84 -0.08
N PRO A 53 10.55 2.80 0.08
CA PRO A 53 11.26 1.54 0.23
C PRO A 53 10.78 0.70 1.42
N GLN A 54 10.43 1.35 2.54
CA GLN A 54 9.90 0.68 3.73
C GLN A 54 8.51 0.11 3.47
N ARG A 55 7.68 0.82 2.71
CA ARG A 55 6.36 0.33 2.29
C ARG A 55 6.48 -0.88 1.35
N ASP A 56 7.43 -0.84 0.42
CA ASP A 56 7.71 -1.94 -0.50
C ASP A 56 8.20 -3.17 0.29
N GLU A 57 9.13 -2.98 1.22
CA GLU A 57 9.60 -4.05 2.12
C GLU A 57 8.45 -4.66 2.95
N PHE A 58 7.59 -3.82 3.53
CA PHE A 58 6.41 -4.27 4.26
C PHE A 58 5.46 -5.09 3.37
N SER A 59 5.22 -4.64 2.14
CA SER A 59 4.32 -5.30 1.19
C SER A 59 4.88 -6.67 0.78
N THR A 60 6.17 -6.73 0.44
CA THR A 60 6.87 -7.97 0.10
C THR A 60 6.89 -8.93 1.28
N ARG A 61 7.22 -8.47 2.49
CA ARG A 61 7.24 -9.33 3.69
C ARG A 61 5.87 -9.92 3.99
N THR A 62 4.82 -9.11 3.89
CA THR A 62 3.43 -9.57 4.08
C THR A 62 3.03 -10.62 3.04
N ALA A 63 3.39 -10.41 1.76
CA ALA A 63 3.13 -11.37 0.69
C ALA A 63 3.88 -12.69 0.89
N VAL A 64 5.17 -12.64 1.24
CA VAL A 64 6.00 -13.82 1.54
C VAL A 64 5.43 -14.60 2.73
N HIS A 65 5.02 -13.90 3.79
CA HIS A 65 4.40 -14.56 4.94
C HIS A 65 3.10 -15.27 4.55
N LEU A 66 2.21 -14.60 3.81
CA LEU A 66 0.97 -15.21 3.33
C LEU A 66 1.25 -16.41 2.41
N ALA A 67 2.21 -16.31 1.50
CA ALA A 67 2.61 -17.43 0.63
C ALA A 67 3.06 -18.65 1.44
N GLY A 68 3.85 -18.45 2.50
CA GLY A 68 4.29 -19.51 3.40
C GLY A 68 3.13 -20.20 4.13
N GLU A 69 2.21 -19.42 4.69
CA GLU A 69 1.01 -19.94 5.38
C GLU A 69 0.12 -20.72 4.42
N LEU A 70 -0.13 -20.17 3.22
CA LEU A 70 -0.91 -20.84 2.18
C LEU A 70 -0.28 -22.16 1.74
N ALA A 71 1.05 -22.18 1.55
CA ALA A 71 1.79 -23.40 1.18
C ALA A 71 1.64 -24.50 2.24
N GLY A 72 1.56 -24.12 3.52
CA GLY A 72 1.32 -25.05 4.63
C GLY A 72 -0.06 -25.70 4.57
N VAL A 73 -1.10 -24.90 4.29
CA VAL A 73 -2.49 -25.38 4.21
C VAL A 73 -2.69 -26.36 3.05
N VAL A 74 -1.99 -26.17 1.93
CA VAL A 74 -2.29 -26.94 0.71
C VAL A 74 -1.27 -28.01 0.39
N ALA A 75 -0.21 -28.13 1.17
CA ALA A 75 0.82 -29.15 0.98
C ALA A 75 0.26 -30.58 0.91
N SER A 76 -0.83 -30.88 1.61
CA SER A 76 -1.47 -32.20 1.59
C SER A 76 -2.39 -32.43 0.40
N THR A 77 -2.92 -31.35 -0.18
CA THR A 77 -3.98 -31.40 -1.19
C THR A 77 -3.41 -31.18 -2.59
N ASP A 78 -2.48 -30.24 -2.72
CA ASP A 78 -1.79 -29.92 -3.96
C ASP A 78 -0.31 -29.58 -3.68
N PRO A 79 0.58 -30.59 -3.71
CA PRO A 79 2.00 -30.41 -3.44
C PRO A 79 2.72 -29.50 -4.44
N ASP A 80 2.23 -29.43 -5.69
CA ASP A 80 2.83 -28.63 -6.75
C ASP A 80 2.54 -27.14 -6.52
N ILE A 81 1.28 -26.79 -6.20
CA ILE A 81 0.93 -25.42 -5.78
C ILE A 81 1.70 -25.04 -4.51
N ALA A 82 1.83 -25.95 -3.55
CA ALA A 82 2.62 -25.70 -2.34
C ALA A 82 4.11 -25.44 -2.66
N ALA A 83 4.67 -26.09 -3.68
CA ALA A 83 6.03 -25.84 -4.12
C ALA A 83 6.18 -24.47 -4.80
N GLU A 84 5.21 -24.09 -5.65
CA GLU A 84 5.16 -22.78 -6.30
C GLU A 84 5.07 -21.64 -5.28
N LEU A 85 4.17 -21.75 -4.28
CA LEU A 85 4.07 -20.78 -3.19
C LEU A 85 5.37 -20.64 -2.38
N ARG A 86 6.09 -21.75 -2.14
CA ARG A 86 7.41 -21.69 -1.48
C ARG A 86 8.49 -21.07 -2.36
N SER A 87 8.39 -21.20 -3.69
CA SER A 87 9.26 -20.49 -4.62
C SER A 87 9.01 -18.99 -4.54
N ALA A 88 7.74 -18.58 -4.54
CA ALA A 88 7.33 -17.18 -4.43
C ALA A 88 7.91 -16.50 -3.18
N CYS A 89 8.08 -17.22 -2.07
CA CYS A 89 8.74 -16.71 -0.86
C CYS A 89 10.18 -16.20 -1.07
N ARG A 90 10.83 -16.58 -2.17
CA ARG A 90 12.22 -16.20 -2.52
C ARG A 90 12.27 -15.19 -3.66
N GLU A 91 11.14 -14.87 -4.26
CA GLU A 91 11.04 -13.97 -5.41
C GLU A 91 10.73 -12.54 -4.95
N GLU A 92 11.20 -11.56 -5.71
CA GLU A 92 10.93 -10.14 -5.44
C GLU A 92 9.45 -9.79 -5.68
N ASP A 93 8.72 -10.56 -6.51
CA ASP A 93 7.28 -10.37 -6.79
C ASP A 93 6.39 -11.48 -6.20
N ALA A 94 6.59 -11.80 -4.91
CA ALA A 94 5.73 -12.72 -4.18
C ALA A 94 4.24 -12.32 -4.25
N THR A 95 3.95 -11.02 -4.36
CA THR A 95 2.58 -10.48 -4.45
C THR A 95 1.88 -10.90 -5.73
N GLY A 96 2.57 -10.81 -6.88
CA GLY A 96 2.04 -11.25 -8.16
C GLY A 96 1.68 -12.73 -8.16
N VAL A 97 2.61 -13.57 -7.73
CA VAL A 97 2.42 -15.03 -7.70
C VAL A 97 1.26 -15.44 -6.80
N VAL A 98 1.19 -14.92 -5.57
CA VAL A 98 0.08 -15.24 -4.63
C VAL A 98 -1.27 -14.85 -5.22
N ARG A 99 -1.37 -13.68 -5.84
CA ARG A 99 -2.61 -13.20 -6.47
C ARG A 99 -3.05 -14.09 -7.63
N ASP A 100 -2.13 -14.48 -8.50
CA ASP A 100 -2.45 -15.30 -9.67
C ASP A 100 -2.88 -16.71 -9.25
N LEU A 101 -2.22 -17.28 -8.23
CA LEU A 101 -2.61 -18.54 -7.62
C LEU A 101 -3.98 -18.48 -6.92
N LEU A 102 -4.24 -17.44 -6.14
CA LEU A 102 -5.56 -17.26 -5.50
C LEU A 102 -6.69 -17.12 -6.53
N ARG A 103 -6.41 -16.60 -7.73
CA ARG A 103 -7.40 -16.49 -8.80
C ARG A 103 -7.73 -17.83 -9.46
N SER A 104 -6.77 -18.76 -9.55
CA SER A 104 -6.97 -20.08 -10.14
C SER A 104 -7.55 -21.12 -9.16
N TRP A 105 -7.46 -20.86 -7.85
CA TRP A 105 -7.80 -21.81 -6.80
C TRP A 105 -9.28 -22.17 -6.57
N PRO A 106 -10.26 -21.27 -6.75
CA PRO A 106 -11.64 -21.53 -6.30
C PRO A 106 -12.30 -22.79 -6.87
N SER A 107 -11.79 -23.33 -7.98
CA SER A 107 -12.25 -24.57 -8.61
C SER A 107 -11.49 -25.85 -8.23
N LEU A 108 -10.40 -25.76 -7.46
CA LEU A 108 -9.42 -26.85 -7.29
C LEU A 108 -9.34 -27.43 -5.86
N VAL A 109 -10.00 -26.81 -4.88
CA VAL A 109 -9.94 -27.26 -3.48
C VAL A 109 -11.30 -27.57 -2.89
N ASP A 110 -11.29 -28.49 -1.93
CA ASP A 110 -12.44 -28.77 -1.09
C ASP A 110 -12.83 -27.54 -0.23
N GLU A 111 -14.04 -27.62 0.32
CA GLU A 111 -14.67 -26.55 1.08
C GLU A 111 -13.89 -26.17 2.35
N ASP A 112 -13.28 -27.13 3.03
CA ASP A 112 -12.56 -26.89 4.29
C ASP A 112 -11.21 -26.20 4.03
N THR A 113 -10.49 -26.64 3.00
CA THR A 113 -9.28 -26.00 2.49
C THR A 113 -9.57 -24.57 2.04
N ARG A 114 -10.64 -24.38 1.26
CA ARG A 114 -11.09 -23.05 0.81
C ARG A 114 -11.40 -22.11 1.97
N ARG A 115 -12.10 -22.60 3.00
CA ARG A 115 -12.38 -21.82 4.23
C ARG A 115 -11.09 -21.46 4.98
N SER A 116 -10.12 -22.35 5.02
CA SER A 116 -8.83 -22.12 5.68
C SER A 116 -8.02 -21.04 4.95
N ILE A 117 -7.92 -21.13 3.62
CA ILE A 117 -7.31 -20.11 2.77
C ILE A 117 -7.98 -18.75 2.96
N ALA A 118 -9.32 -18.70 2.91
CA ALA A 118 -10.06 -17.45 3.09
C ALA A 118 -9.75 -16.76 4.43
N ARG A 119 -9.64 -17.53 5.52
CA ARG A 119 -9.27 -16.98 6.84
C ARG A 119 -7.86 -16.40 6.85
N LEU A 120 -6.89 -17.09 6.23
CA LEU A 120 -5.51 -16.61 6.14
C LEU A 120 -5.41 -15.32 5.33
N VAL A 121 -6.08 -15.27 4.17
CA VAL A 121 -6.12 -14.06 3.33
C VAL A 121 -6.75 -12.91 4.11
N LEU A 122 -7.91 -13.10 4.75
CA LEU A 122 -8.57 -12.04 5.52
C LEU A 122 -7.72 -11.56 6.71
N ALA A 123 -7.00 -12.47 7.38
CA ALA A 123 -6.09 -12.10 8.46
C ALA A 123 -4.91 -11.27 7.95
N SER A 124 -4.31 -11.65 6.82
CA SER A 124 -3.22 -10.92 6.17
C SER A 124 -3.67 -9.53 5.69
N GLU A 125 -4.83 -9.45 5.04
CA GLU A 125 -5.37 -8.18 4.53
C GLU A 125 -5.71 -7.20 5.65
N ARG A 126 -6.10 -7.66 6.85
CA ARG A 126 -6.34 -6.75 7.99
C ARG A 126 -5.10 -5.92 8.31
N ARG A 127 -3.92 -6.57 8.36
CA ARG A 127 -2.64 -5.88 8.63
C ARG A 127 -2.30 -4.90 7.52
N ARG A 128 -2.57 -5.24 6.26
CA ARG A 128 -2.35 -4.33 5.12
C ARG A 128 -3.28 -3.12 5.17
N VAL A 129 -4.54 -3.32 5.52
CA VAL A 129 -5.52 -2.24 5.67
C VAL A 129 -5.08 -1.29 6.78
N GLU A 130 -4.62 -1.78 7.93
CA GLU A 130 -4.09 -0.94 9.02
C GLU A 130 -2.86 -0.12 8.57
N ALA A 131 -1.94 -0.75 7.83
CA ALA A 131 -0.80 -0.08 7.23
C ALA A 131 -1.19 0.99 6.20
N ASP A 132 -2.18 0.72 5.35
CA ASP A 132 -2.67 1.70 4.38
C ASP A 132 -3.42 2.86 5.07
N ARG A 133 -4.18 2.59 6.14
CA ARG A 133 -4.78 3.65 6.97
C ARG A 133 -3.70 4.58 7.53
N ALA A 134 -2.63 4.04 8.11
CA ALA A 134 -1.49 4.82 8.59
C ALA A 134 -0.79 5.59 7.46
N TRP A 135 -0.68 4.99 6.28
CA TRP A 135 -0.12 5.65 5.08
C TRP A 135 -0.95 6.86 4.63
N PHE A 136 -2.28 6.75 4.62
CA PHE A 136 -3.15 7.84 4.16
C PHE A 136 -3.61 8.78 5.27
N ALA A 137 -3.26 8.53 6.54
CA ALA A 137 -3.66 9.33 7.69
C ALA A 137 -3.49 10.86 7.53
N PRO A 138 -2.39 11.40 6.94
CA PRO A 138 -2.23 12.84 6.76
C PRO A 138 -3.27 13.50 5.85
N LEU A 139 -4.00 12.73 5.04
CA LEU A 139 -5.07 13.25 4.17
C LEU A 139 -6.39 13.47 4.92
N GLY A 140 -6.54 12.91 6.14
CA GLY A 140 -7.71 13.15 6.98
C GLY A 140 -9.01 12.50 6.49
N PHE A 141 -8.95 11.49 5.63
CA PHE A 141 -10.14 10.79 5.12
C PHE A 141 -10.69 9.71 6.06
N ASP A 142 -9.92 9.29 7.05
CA ASP A 142 -10.32 8.22 7.96
C ASP A 142 -11.37 8.74 8.96
N PRO A 143 -12.49 8.03 9.16
CA PRO A 143 -13.53 8.44 10.09
C PRO A 143 -13.10 8.34 11.56
N GLU A 144 -12.07 7.55 11.88
CA GLU A 144 -11.60 7.29 13.23
C GLU A 144 -10.09 7.58 13.34
N PRO A 145 -9.66 8.85 13.18
CA PRO A 145 -8.24 9.19 13.09
C PRO A 145 -7.43 8.84 14.35
N GLU A 146 -8.06 8.86 15.52
CA GLU A 146 -7.43 8.52 16.81
C GLU A 146 -7.13 7.02 16.94
N SER A 147 -7.77 6.17 16.13
CA SER A 147 -7.55 4.72 16.12
C SER A 147 -6.38 4.29 15.23
N ILE A 148 -5.82 5.21 14.44
CA ILE A 148 -4.79 4.88 13.46
C ILE A 148 -3.44 4.73 14.18
N PRO A 149 -2.77 3.56 14.07
CA PRO A 149 -1.43 3.40 14.63
C PRO A 149 -0.42 4.29 13.91
N SER A 150 0.73 4.52 14.54
CA SER A 150 1.85 5.14 13.83
C SER A 150 2.31 4.26 12.66
N LEU A 151 2.96 4.85 11.65
CA LEU A 151 3.50 4.08 10.51
C LEU A 151 4.46 2.98 10.94
N THR A 152 5.31 3.26 11.92
CA THR A 152 6.27 2.30 12.44
C THR A 152 5.57 1.11 13.11
N GLU A 153 4.50 1.35 13.86
CA GLU A 153 3.71 0.29 14.48
C GLU A 153 2.93 -0.51 13.43
N ALA A 154 2.29 0.17 12.47
CA ALA A 154 1.51 -0.48 11.42
C ALA A 154 2.36 -1.36 10.49
N TRP A 155 3.65 -1.03 10.36
CA TRP A 155 4.61 -1.78 9.55
C TRP A 155 5.52 -2.72 10.34
N SER A 156 5.43 -2.74 11.67
CA SER A 156 6.12 -3.78 12.47
C SER A 156 5.49 -5.14 12.23
#